data_AF-A0A165NNI9-F1
#
_entry.id   AF-A0A165NNI9-F1
#
_cell.length_a   1.000
_cell.length_b   1.000
_cell.length_c   1.000
_cell.angle_alpha   90.00
_cell.angle_beta   90.00
_cell.angle_gamma   90.00
#
_symmetry.space_group_name_H-M   'P 1'
#
loop_
_entity.id
_entity.type
_entity.pdbx_description
1 polymer ?
#
loop_
_entity_poly.entity_id
_entity_poly.type
_entity_poly.pdbx_seq_one_letter_code
_entity_poly.pdbx_strand_id
1 'polypeptide(L)'
;MLGDLLLAAFIAASGFVTAGILGSFYHLVTGEPPRFFAEMKGPLSWLIVVGLWLVAGPFIFMRNAIQGYYRESFSPKMLAAAGGLTAMWSILSGTFVLSFLLAL
;
A
#
# COMPACT_ATOMS: atom_id res chain seq x y z
N MET A 1 -17.20 -20.10 4.69
CA MET A 1 -16.27 -20.12 3.54
C MET A 1 -16.47 -18.94 2.60
N LEU A 2 -17.57 -18.83 1.83
CA LEU A 2 -17.75 -17.69 0.91
C LEU A 2 -17.84 -16.34 1.63
N GLY A 3 -18.60 -16.27 2.73
CA GLY A 3 -18.72 -15.05 3.54
C GLY A 3 -17.37 -14.57 4.08
N ASP A 4 -16.56 -15.48 4.62
CA ASP A 4 -15.23 -15.16 5.15
C ASP A 4 -14.29 -14.65 4.05
N LEU A 5 -14.37 -15.23 2.85
CA LEU A 5 -13.59 -14.79 1.70
C LEU A 5 -14.01 -13.39 1.23
N LEU A 6 -15.31 -13.11 1.17
CA LEU A 6 -15.83 -11.78 0.83
C LEU A 6 -15.42 -10.74 1.87
N LEU A 7 -15.45 -11.10 3.15
CA LEU A 7 -14.99 -10.23 4.23
C LEU A 7 -13.48 -9.95 4.09
N ALA A 8 -12.66 -10.97 3.88
CA ALA A 8 -11.23 -10.81 3.66
C ALA A 8 -10.93 -9.93 2.42
N ALA A 9 -11.68 -10.13 1.33
CA ALA A 9 -11.56 -9.30 0.13
C ALA A 9 -11.97 -7.85 0.38
N PHE A 10 -13.03 -7.61 1.15
CA PHE A 10 -13.46 -6.27 1.55
C PHE A 10 -12.41 -5.56 2.42
N ILE A 11 -11.84 -6.27 3.39
CA ILE A 11 -10.75 -5.76 4.24
C ILE A 11 -9.53 -5.42 3.36
N ALA A 12 -9.12 -6.32 2.48
CA ALA A 12 -8.01 -6.10 1.56
C ALA A 12 -8.26 -4.88 0.66
N ALA A 13 -9.45 -4.77 0.06
CA ALA A 13 -9.81 -3.64 -0.78
C ALA A 13 -9.78 -2.32 0.00
N SER A 14 -10.34 -2.30 1.21
CA SER A 14 -10.33 -1.11 2.09
C SER A 14 -8.91 -0.66 2.42
N GLY A 15 -8.02 -1.60 2.73
CA GLY A 15 -6.61 -1.31 2.96
C GLY A 15 -5.90 -0.76 1.73
N PHE A 16 -6.11 -1.37 0.56
CA PHE A 16 -5.50 -0.93 -0.69
C PHE A 16 -6.00 0.45 -1.14
N VAL A 17 -7.30 0.72 -1.00
CA VAL A 17 -7.90 2.02 -1.31
C VAL A 17 -7.33 3.09 -0.37
N THR A 18 -7.24 2.82 0.93
CA THR A 18 -6.66 3.76 1.90
C THR A 18 -5.18 4.02 1.59
N ALA A 19 -4.42 2.98 1.24
CA ALA A 19 -3.04 3.10 0.79
C ALA A 19 -2.91 4.00 -0.44
N GLY A 20 -3.81 3.84 -1.41
CA GLY A 20 -3.88 4.66 -2.62
C GLY A 20 -4.23 6.11 -2.36
N ILE A 21 -5.19 6.38 -1.46
CA ILE A 21 -5.56 7.75 -1.04
C ILE A 21 -4.36 8.44 -0.40
N LEU A 22 -3.72 7.82 0.58
CA LEU A 22 -2.55 8.39 1.26
C LEU A 22 -1.38 8.59 0.30
N GLY A 23 -1.10 7.61 -0.55
CA GLY A 23 -0.03 7.71 -1.53
C GLY A 23 -0.27 8.82 -2.56
N SER A 24 -1.52 9.00 -2.99
CA SER A 24 -1.91 10.07 -3.91
C SER A 24 -1.89 11.44 -3.23
N PHE A 25 -2.33 11.53 -1.97
CA PHE A 25 -2.24 12.76 -1.18
C PHE A 25 -0.79 13.18 -0.97
N TYR A 26 0.11 12.23 -0.65
CA TYR A 26 1.54 12.50 -0.57
C TYR A 26 2.06 13.08 -1.89
N HIS A 27 1.69 12.47 -3.03
CA HIS A 27 2.10 12.95 -4.34
C HIS A 27 1.58 14.36 -4.64
N LEU A 28 0.33 14.66 -4.27
CA LEU A 28 -0.29 15.97 -4.43
C LEU A 28 0.46 17.06 -3.65
N VAL A 29 0.88 16.76 -2.41
CA VAL A 29 1.52 17.74 -1.53
C VAL A 29 3.01 17.91 -1.84
N THR A 30 3.70 16.84 -2.24
CA THR A 30 5.15 16.85 -2.44
C THR A 30 5.59 17.00 -3.90
N GLY A 31 4.71 16.75 -4.86
CA GLY A 31 5.05 16.66 -6.28
C GLY A 31 5.82 15.39 -6.66
N GLU A 32 6.23 14.57 -5.68
CA GLU A 32 6.98 13.34 -5.92
C GLU A 32 6.15 12.11 -5.52
N PRO A 33 6.18 11.02 -6.32
CA PRO A 33 5.49 9.80 -5.93
C PRO A 33 6.14 9.21 -4.67
N PRO A 34 5.36 8.70 -3.70
CA PRO A 34 5.94 8.09 -2.50
C PRO A 34 6.79 6.89 -2.88
N ARG A 35 7.99 6.77 -2.31
CA ARG A 35 8.97 5.70 -2.61
C ARG A 35 9.49 5.06 -1.33
N PHE A 36 9.78 3.76 -1.39
CA PHE A 36 10.53 3.10 -0.33
C PHE A 36 11.94 3.68 -0.24
N PHE A 37 12.48 3.74 0.96
CA PHE A 37 13.83 4.25 1.25
C PHE A 37 14.09 5.69 0.76
N ALA A 38 13.06 6.54 0.75
CA ALA A 38 13.20 7.97 0.51
C ALA A 38 14.22 8.61 1.48
N GLU A 39 14.98 9.61 1.01
CA GLU A 39 15.90 10.36 1.86
C GLU A 39 15.17 11.15 2.94
N MET A 40 15.66 11.07 4.17
CA MET A 40 15.03 11.67 5.35
C MET A 40 16.00 12.66 6.00
N LYS A 41 15.55 13.90 6.19
CA LYS A 41 16.33 14.97 6.82
C LYS A 41 15.81 15.21 8.24
N GLY A 42 16.16 14.30 9.15
CA GLY A 42 15.89 14.42 10.58
C GLY A 42 14.79 13.51 11.13
N PRO A 43 14.67 13.40 12.47
CA PRO A 43 13.87 12.37 13.14
C PRO A 43 12.36 12.48 12.89
N LEU A 44 11.82 13.69 12.78
CA LEU A 44 10.40 13.88 12.49
C LEU A 44 10.03 13.38 11.08
N SER A 45 10.87 13.67 10.09
CA SER A 45 10.67 13.18 8.73
C SER A 45 10.70 11.65 8.65
N TRP A 46 11.54 11.02 9.49
CA TRP A 46 11.62 9.57 9.59
C TRP A 46 10.32 8.95 10.09
N LEU A 47 9.73 9.49 11.17
CA LEU A 47 8.47 9.01 11.71
C LEU A 47 7.33 9.13 10.70
N ILE A 48 7.23 10.27 10.00
CA ILE A 48 6.18 10.50 8.99
C ILE A 48 6.31 9.51 7.83
N VAL A 49 7.53 9.33 7.30
CA VAL A 49 7.75 8.45 6.15
C VAL A 49 7.56 6.98 6.52
N VAL A 50 7.97 6.55 7.71
CA VAL A 50 7.70 5.20 8.20
C VAL A 50 6.20 4.96 8.36
N GLY A 51 5.47 5.93 8.94
CA GLY A 51 4.00 5.86 9.03
C GLY A 51 3.34 5.79 7.64
N LEU A 52 3.84 6.58 6.69
CA LEU A 52 3.39 6.51 5.30
C LEU A 52 3.66 5.13 4.69
N TRP A 53 4.84 4.53 4.89
CA TRP A 53 5.12 3.20 4.34
C TRP A 53 4.26 2.10 4.95
N LEU A 54 3.95 2.19 6.24
CA LEU A 54 3.11 1.18 6.90
C LEU A 54 1.72 1.08 6.24
N VAL A 55 1.14 2.22 5.84
CA VAL A 55 -0.21 2.27 5.27
C VAL A 55 -0.20 2.32 3.74
N ALA A 56 0.65 3.15 3.13
CA ALA A 56 0.75 3.30 1.68
C ALA A 56 1.63 2.22 1.00
N GLY A 57 2.26 1.34 1.78
CA GLY A 57 3.12 0.25 1.31
C GLY A 57 2.52 -0.59 0.17
N PRO A 58 1.27 -1.10 0.28
CA PRO A 58 0.63 -1.86 -0.80
C PRO A 58 0.54 -1.08 -2.12
N PHE A 59 0.22 0.21 -2.05
CA PHE A 59 0.14 1.08 -3.22
C PHE A 59 1.51 1.30 -3.86
N ILE A 60 2.54 1.60 -3.07
CA ILE A 60 3.91 1.79 -3.56
C ILE A 60 4.44 0.50 -4.19
N PHE A 61 4.21 -0.63 -3.54
CA PHE A 61 4.67 -1.94 -3.99
C PHE A 61 4.02 -2.34 -5.32
N MET A 62 2.70 -2.24 -5.44
CA MET A 62 1.99 -2.57 -6.68
C MET A 62 2.36 -1.62 -7.82
N ARG A 63 2.50 -0.32 -7.56
CA ARG A 63 2.96 0.65 -8.57
C ARG A 63 4.35 0.28 -9.10
N ASN A 64 5.27 -0.06 -8.22
CA ASN A 64 6.63 -0.45 -8.62
C ASN A 64 6.62 -1.78 -9.41
N ALA A 65 5.79 -2.75 -9.03
CA ALA A 65 5.66 -4.01 -9.76
C ALA A 65 5.08 -3.82 -11.18
N ILE A 66 4.04 -2.99 -11.32
CA ILE A 66 3.46 -2.64 -12.62
C ILE A 66 4.48 -1.91 -13.49
N GLN A 67 5.18 -0.91 -12.94
CA GLN A 67 6.25 -0.21 -13.66
C GLN A 67 7.38 -1.15 -14.07
N GLY A 68 7.76 -2.09 -13.20
CA GLY A 68 8.75 -3.12 -13.51
C GLY A 68 8.30 -4.06 -14.63
N TYR A 69 7.00 -4.37 -14.71
CA TYR A 69 6.43 -5.17 -15.79
C TYR A 69 6.50 -4.44 -17.13
N TYR A 70 6.11 -3.16 -17.17
CA TYR A 70 6.21 -2.34 -18.38
C TYR A 70 7.65 -2.06 -18.83
N ARG A 71 8.61 -2.10 -17.90
CA ARG A 71 10.06 -2.01 -18.20
C ARG A 71 10.71 -3.35 -18.53
N GLU A 72 9.92 -4.41 -18.71
CA GLU A 72 10.37 -5.78 -19.00
C GLU A 72 11.31 -6.41 -17.94
N SER A 73 11.42 -5.78 -16.77
CA SER A 73 12.19 -6.29 -15.62
C SER A 73 11.42 -7.30 -14.77
N PHE A 74 10.10 -7.37 -14.93
CA PHE A 74 9.22 -8.31 -14.21
C PHE A 74 8.49 -9.22 -15.19
N SER A 75 8.53 -10.52 -14.92
CA SER A 75 7.67 -11.47 -15.63
C SER A 75 6.20 -11.38 -15.12
N PRO A 76 5.21 -11.84 -15.92
CA PRO A 76 3.82 -11.91 -15.45
C PRO A 76 3.64 -12.68 -14.14
N LYS A 77 4.44 -13.74 -13.93
CA LYS A 77 4.42 -14.54 -12.70
C LYS A 77 4.90 -13.74 -11.49
N MET A 78 5.93 -12.91 -11.67
CA MET A 78 6.42 -12.00 -10.61
C MET A 78 5.41 -10.91 -10.30
N LEU A 79 4.69 -10.40 -11.31
CA LEU A 79 3.60 -9.44 -11.10
C LEU A 79 2.45 -10.07 -10.29
N ALA A 80 2.08 -11.31 -10.59
CA ALA A 80 1.08 -12.05 -9.81
C ALA A 80 1.53 -12.28 -8.36
N ALA A 81 2.79 -12.68 -8.15
CA ALA A 81 3.36 -12.81 -6.80
C ALA A 81 3.36 -11.47 -6.04
N ALA A 82 3.67 -10.37 -6.74
CA ALA A 82 3.61 -9.04 -6.16
C ALA A 82 2.19 -8.62 -5.79
N GLY A 83 1.19 -8.99 -6.61
CA GLY A 83 -0.23 -8.82 -6.29
C GLY A 83 -0.64 -9.60 -5.03
N GLY A 84 -0.15 -10.83 -4.85
CA GLY A 84 -0.39 -11.62 -3.63
C GLY A 84 0.17 -10.96 -2.37
N LEU A 85 1.42 -10.49 -2.41
CA LEU A 85 2.04 -9.74 -1.31
C LEU A 85 1.30 -8.43 -1.02
N THR A 86 0.89 -7.72 -2.08
CA THR A 86 0.08 -6.51 -1.97
C THR A 86 -1.25 -6.80 -1.27
N ALA A 87 -1.95 -7.88 -1.65
CA ALA A 87 -3.20 -8.27 -1.03
C ALA A 87 -3.01 -8.62 0.47
N MET A 88 -1.98 -9.41 0.80
CA MET A 88 -1.65 -9.74 2.19
C MET A 88 -1.41 -8.49 3.05
N TRP A 89 -0.58 -7.55 2.57
CA TRP A 89 -0.33 -6.30 3.29
C TRP A 89 -1.58 -5.42 3.34
N SER A 90 -2.39 -5.41 2.28
CA SER A 90 -3.65 -4.65 2.26
C SER A 90 -4.64 -5.18 3.29
N ILE A 91 -4.66 -6.49 3.58
CA ILE A 91 -5.49 -7.04 4.66
C ILE A 91 -5.05 -6.47 6.02
N LEU A 92 -3.74 -6.41 6.30
CA LEU A 92 -3.22 -5.84 7.55
C LEU A 92 -3.60 -4.36 7.68
N SER A 93 -3.37 -3.58 6.61
CA SER A 93 -3.68 -2.15 6.58
C SER A 93 -5.19 -1.91 6.71
N GLY A 94 -6.00 -2.68 5.99
CA GLY A 94 -7.45 -2.59 6.03
C GLY A 94 -8.03 -2.98 7.39
N THR A 95 -7.47 -4.01 8.04
CA THR A 95 -7.88 -4.39 9.39
C THR A 95 -7.62 -3.26 10.36
N PHE A 96 -6.44 -2.63 10.33
CA PHE A 96 -6.12 -1.47 11.17
C PHE A 96 -7.09 -0.31 10.93
N VAL A 97 -7.30 0.08 9.67
CA VAL A 97 -8.17 1.20 9.29
C VAL A 97 -9.63 0.94 9.70
N LEU A 98 -10.17 -0.23 9.38
CA LEU A 98 -11.54 -0.58 9.72
C LEU A 98 -11.74 -0.70 11.23
N SER A 99 -10.77 -1.26 11.97
CA SER A 99 -10.83 -1.32 13.43
C SER A 99 -10.84 0.07 14.05
N PHE A 100 -10.03 0.98 13.52
CA PHE A 100 -10.02 2.38 13.94
C PHE A 100 -11.37 3.06 13.64
N LEU A 101 -11.92 2.89 12.45
CA LEU A 101 -13.20 3.49 12.05
C LEU A 101 -14.39 2.94 12.85
N LEU A 102 -14.37 1.66 13.22
CA LEU A 102 -15.43 1.03 14.02
C LEU A 102 -15.34 1.38 15.51
N ALA A 103 -14.16 1.82 15.97
CA ALA A 103 -13.95 2.26 17.35
C ALA A 103 -14.26 3.75 17.55
N LEU A 104 -14.51 4.49 16.46
CA LEU A 104 -14.91 5.90 16.47
C LEU A 104 -16.42 6.03 16.76
#